data_AF-A0A968LFQ6-F1
#
_entry.id   AF-A0A968LFQ6-F1
#
_cell.length_a   1.000
_cell.length_b   1.000
_cell.length_c   1.000
_cell.angle_alpha   90.00
_cell.angle_beta   90.00
_cell.angle_gamma   90.00
#
_symmetry.space_group_name_H-M   'P 1'
#
loop_
_entity.id
_entity.type
_entity.pdbx_description
1 polymer ?
#
loop_
_entity_poly.entity_id
_entity_poly.type
_entity_poly.pdbx_seq_one_letter_code
_entity_poly.pdbx_strand_id
1 'polypeptide(L)'
;MATGRDPEFDAHFDSENPTIAASLNLLVGRPLTPSEALWQLDPDYYKYQRSLWIDSRLQIALGKGSLPNALYDLNRTRFDNLCKLVRRGIVVPFVGAGLSIPMGMPSWSDFMLNLARLGGGPKARRAVKEQMHLGQYEEAATHILQLLGDSEFQERYRAVFDIEAPAAGALKLLPQIVRGPIMTTNFDHNIENLFKHGLSMVYHGSDCDDFRRALASSDPVLFKLHGDIKIARSRVLTTSEYDDAYGVRTQLDHSRPIARGLRAAFSTRSLLFLAAASATTAHCRYSKRLPSRKTALFCHSTMPYWNTYPMPTDAIWSTHRSFPYGTRKVNMTS
;
A
#
# COMPACT_ATOMS: atom_id res chain seq x y z
N MET A 1 28.23 -12.78 -2.10
CA MET A 1 28.48 -11.74 -1.08
C MET A 1 27.67 -10.52 -1.48
N ALA A 2 26.75 -10.05 -0.63
CA ALA A 2 26.02 -8.81 -0.92
C ALA A 2 27.04 -7.67 -0.98
N THR A 3 27.24 -7.11 -2.16
CA THR A 3 28.04 -5.90 -2.35
C THR A 3 27.46 -4.83 -1.45
N GLY A 4 28.22 -4.21 -0.54
CA GLY A 4 27.73 -3.15 0.36
C GLY A 4 27.24 -1.86 -0.33
N ARG A 5 27.10 -1.92 -1.66
CA ARG A 5 26.55 -0.89 -2.54
C ARG A 5 25.03 -0.94 -2.58
N ASP A 6 24.43 0.21 -2.81
CA ASP A 6 22.99 0.38 -2.94
C ASP A 6 22.64 0.62 -4.42
N PRO A 7 22.00 -0.34 -5.09
CA PRO A 7 21.69 -0.23 -6.51
C PRO A 7 20.82 0.97 -6.88
N GLU A 8 19.94 1.44 -5.98
CA GLU A 8 19.10 2.61 -6.26
C GLU A 8 19.93 3.90 -6.19
N PHE A 9 20.84 3.99 -5.22
CA PHE A 9 21.78 5.09 -5.14
C PHE A 9 22.77 5.07 -6.32
N ASP A 10 23.29 3.90 -6.68
CA ASP A 10 24.20 3.73 -7.81
C ASP A 10 23.57 4.27 -9.10
N ALA A 11 22.35 3.82 -9.43
CA ALA A 11 21.63 4.26 -10.61
C ALA A 11 21.39 5.79 -10.62
N HIS A 12 21.04 6.38 -9.47
CA HIS A 12 20.89 7.82 -9.35
C HIS A 12 22.22 8.56 -9.55
N PHE A 13 23.26 8.15 -8.82
CA PHE A 13 24.57 8.80 -8.83
C PHE A 13 25.19 8.75 -10.23
N ASP A 14 25.07 7.61 -10.92
CA ASP A 14 25.58 7.45 -12.28
C ASP A 14 24.84 8.35 -13.29
N SER A 15 23.53 8.50 -13.13
CA SER A 15 22.71 9.35 -14.01
C SER A 15 23.00 10.85 -13.85
N GLU A 16 23.37 11.29 -12.65
CA GLU A 16 23.69 12.69 -12.35
C GLU A 16 25.16 13.03 -12.69
N ASN A 17 26.03 12.03 -12.88
CA ASN A 17 27.47 12.21 -13.10
C ASN A 17 27.99 11.58 -14.41
N PRO A 18 27.34 11.80 -15.57
CA PRO A 18 27.71 11.11 -16.81
C PRO A 18 29.11 11.48 -17.32
N THR A 19 29.59 12.69 -17.01
CA THR A 19 30.92 13.18 -17.44
C THR A 19 32.06 12.50 -16.70
N ILE A 20 31.86 12.14 -15.42
CA ILE A 20 32.84 11.42 -14.61
C ILE A 20 33.10 10.03 -15.21
N ALA A 21 32.06 9.36 -15.73
CA ALA A 21 32.16 8.07 -16.39
C ALA A 21 33.09 8.10 -17.60
N ALA A 22 32.99 9.15 -18.43
CA ALA A 22 33.82 9.30 -19.62
C ALA A 22 35.31 9.44 -19.27
N SER A 23 35.65 10.22 -18.23
CA SER A 23 37.02 10.41 -17.77
C SER A 23 37.62 9.15 -17.13
N LEU A 24 36.83 8.37 -16.40
CA LEU A 24 37.29 7.13 -15.76
C LEU A 24 37.62 6.03 -16.77
N ASN A 25 36.83 5.92 -17.85
CA ASN A 25 37.05 4.92 -18.90
C ASN A 25 38.40 5.09 -19.60
N LEU A 26 38.87 6.34 -19.74
CA LEU A 26 40.19 6.68 -20.29
C LEU A 26 41.35 6.27 -19.38
N LEU A 27 41.12 6.21 -18.06
CA LEU A 27 42.16 5.94 -17.04
C LEU A 27 42.33 4.45 -16.71
N VAL A 28 41.23 3.69 -16.65
CA VAL A 28 41.23 2.30 -16.15
C VAL A 28 41.22 1.26 -17.29
N GLY A 29 41.06 1.69 -18.54
CA GLY A 29 41.05 0.79 -19.71
C GLY A 29 39.83 -0.14 -19.76
N ARG A 30 38.84 0.05 -18.88
CA ARG A 30 37.55 -0.64 -18.87
C ARG A 30 36.45 0.35 -18.50
N PRO A 31 35.20 0.14 -18.98
CA PRO A 31 34.08 0.97 -18.58
C PRO A 31 33.83 0.83 -17.08
N LEU A 32 33.79 1.95 -16.36
CA LEU A 32 33.54 1.99 -14.92
C LEU A 32 32.53 3.09 -14.62
N THR A 33 31.46 2.73 -13.90
CA THR A 33 30.43 3.71 -13.55
C THR A 33 30.93 4.66 -12.45
N PRO A 34 30.44 5.91 -12.39
CA PRO A 34 30.81 6.86 -11.34
C PRO A 34 30.65 6.30 -9.92
N SER A 35 29.56 5.59 -9.66
CA SER A 35 29.25 4.97 -8.38
C SER A 35 30.20 3.80 -8.05
N GLU A 36 30.59 3.00 -9.06
CA GLU A 36 31.62 1.97 -8.92
C GLU A 36 32.99 2.54 -8.56
N ALA A 37 33.38 3.64 -9.21
CA ALA A 37 34.65 4.29 -8.95
C ALA A 37 34.66 4.88 -7.55
N LEU A 38 33.58 5.57 -7.18
CA LEU A 38 33.40 6.12 -5.86
C LEU A 38 33.50 5.03 -4.77
N TRP A 39 32.83 3.89 -4.97
CA TRP A 39 32.91 2.77 -4.04
C TRP A 39 34.31 2.16 -3.94
N GLN A 40 35.05 2.06 -5.05
CA GLN A 40 36.39 1.46 -5.07
C GLN A 40 37.46 2.38 -4.48
N LEU A 41 37.35 3.69 -4.71
CA LEU A 41 38.33 4.68 -4.29
C LEU A 41 38.11 5.15 -2.85
N ASP A 42 36.85 5.42 -2.49
CA ASP A 42 36.49 5.94 -1.18
C ASP A 42 35.12 5.40 -0.71
N PRO A 43 35.09 4.19 -0.12
CA PRO A 43 33.87 3.59 0.41
C PRO A 43 33.16 4.42 1.48
N ASP A 44 33.88 5.26 2.24
CA ASP A 44 33.29 6.07 3.30
C ASP A 44 32.63 7.33 2.72
N TYR A 45 33.26 7.95 1.72
CA TYR A 45 32.64 9.03 0.97
C TYR A 45 31.45 8.54 0.15
N TYR A 46 31.48 7.31 -0.38
CA TYR A 46 30.29 6.66 -0.96
C TYR A 46 29.14 6.59 0.04
N LYS A 47 29.38 6.06 1.26
CA LYS A 47 28.35 5.97 2.30
C LYS A 47 27.82 7.35 2.70
N TYR A 48 28.70 8.34 2.76
CA TYR A 48 28.33 9.73 3.04
C TYR A 48 27.41 10.30 1.95
N GLN A 49 27.79 10.20 0.67
CA GLN A 49 26.96 10.65 -0.46
C GLN A 49 25.60 9.94 -0.50
N ARG A 50 25.60 8.62 -0.26
CA ARG A 50 24.37 7.85 -0.12
C ARG A 50 23.49 8.36 1.02
N SER A 51 24.08 8.71 2.16
CA SER A 51 23.33 9.23 3.31
C SER A 51 22.67 10.59 2.99
N LEU A 52 23.40 11.50 2.34
CA LEU A 52 22.87 12.79 1.87
C LEU A 52 21.72 12.59 0.88
N TRP A 53 21.86 11.63 -0.05
CA TRP A 53 20.83 11.31 -1.02
C TRP A 53 19.55 10.78 -0.34
N ILE A 54 19.69 9.84 0.61
CA ILE A 54 18.57 9.32 1.40
C ILE A 54 17.88 10.44 2.19
N ASP A 55 18.66 11.30 2.83
CA ASP A 55 18.13 12.42 3.61
C ASP A 55 17.35 13.37 2.70
N SER A 56 17.90 13.75 1.54
CA SER A 56 17.19 14.58 0.56
C SER A 56 15.86 13.96 0.12
N ARG A 57 15.87 12.66 -0.20
CA ARG A 57 14.66 11.89 -0.55
C ARG A 57 13.64 11.86 0.57
N LEU A 58 14.07 11.67 1.81
CA LEU A 58 13.20 11.69 2.98
C LEU A 58 12.56 13.08 3.16
N GLN A 59 13.33 14.15 3.00
CA GLN A 59 12.81 15.51 3.12
C GLN A 59 11.71 15.79 2.09
N ILE A 60 11.93 15.36 0.83
CA ILE A 60 10.93 15.45 -0.24
C ILE A 60 9.71 14.60 0.11
N ALA A 61 9.89 13.37 0.60
CA ALA A 61 8.81 12.48 1.02
C ALA A 61 8.02 13.01 2.23
N LEU A 62 8.60 13.88 3.06
CA LEU A 62 7.89 14.57 4.14
C LEU A 62 7.15 15.83 3.66
N GLY A 63 7.36 16.23 2.40
CA GLY A 63 6.70 17.35 1.74
C GLY A 63 7.50 18.65 1.76
N LYS A 64 8.82 18.61 2.00
CA LYS A 64 9.66 19.82 1.95
C LYS A 64 9.57 20.48 0.58
N GLY A 65 9.30 21.78 0.57
CA GLY A 65 9.10 22.56 -0.66
C GLY A 65 7.73 22.39 -1.32
N SER A 66 6.94 21.39 -0.94
CA SER A 66 5.57 21.17 -1.42
C SER A 66 4.50 21.54 -0.40
N LEU A 67 4.84 21.58 0.89
CA LEU A 67 3.94 21.91 1.99
C LEU A 67 4.39 23.19 2.71
N PRO A 68 3.45 23.93 3.34
CA PRO A 68 3.79 24.94 4.34
C PRO A 68 4.69 24.37 5.45
N ASN A 69 5.64 25.16 5.93
CA ASN A 69 6.64 24.72 6.92
C ASN A 69 6.01 24.06 8.16
N ALA A 70 4.94 24.65 8.71
CA ALA A 70 4.25 24.08 9.86
C ALA A 70 3.72 22.65 9.62
N LEU A 71 3.22 22.36 8.41
CA LEU A 71 2.74 21.02 8.05
C LEU A 71 3.90 20.06 7.80
N TYR A 72 4.99 20.54 7.20
CA TYR A 72 6.22 19.77 7.05
C TYR A 72 6.82 19.36 8.41
N ASP A 73 6.93 20.28 9.37
CA ASP A 73 7.45 20.01 10.71
C ASP A 73 6.58 19.03 11.48
N LEU A 74 5.26 19.14 11.32
CA LEU A 74 4.30 18.19 11.88
C LEU A 74 4.45 16.80 11.25
N ASN A 75 4.62 16.70 9.92
CA ASN A 75 4.87 15.43 9.24
C ASN A 75 6.18 14.79 9.70
N ARG A 76 7.24 15.57 9.85
CA ARG A 76 8.52 15.10 10.39
C ARG A 76 8.35 14.51 11.78
N THR A 77 7.64 15.23 12.67
CA THR A 77 7.34 14.74 14.03
C THR A 77 6.55 13.43 14.00
N ARG A 78 5.56 13.31 13.12
CA ARG A 78 4.77 12.07 12.94
C ARG A 78 5.62 10.92 12.42
N PHE A 79 6.50 11.18 11.46
CA PHE A 79 7.42 10.19 10.92
C PHE A 79 8.40 9.69 11.99
N ASP A 80 9.00 10.58 12.78
CA ASP A 80 9.90 10.21 13.87
C ASP A 80 9.18 9.34 14.90
N ASN A 81 7.93 9.67 15.22
CA ASN A 81 7.09 8.87 16.10
C ASN A 81 6.79 7.49 15.49
N LEU A 82 6.47 7.41 14.19
CA LEU A 82 6.30 6.14 13.49
C LEU A 82 7.58 5.29 13.57
N CYS A 83 8.76 5.86 13.32
CA CYS A 83 10.02 5.13 13.43
C CYS A 83 10.22 4.58 14.85
N LYS A 84 9.88 5.34 15.89
CA LYS A 84 9.91 4.83 17.28
C LYS A 84 8.94 3.66 17.48
N LEU A 85 7.73 3.73 16.94
CA LEU A 85 6.74 2.64 17.05
C LEU A 85 7.19 1.37 16.29
N VAL A 86 7.78 1.52 15.10
CA VAL A 86 8.35 0.40 14.32
C VAL A 86 9.48 -0.27 15.08
N ARG A 87 10.43 0.50 15.63
CA ARG A 87 11.54 -0.04 16.43
C ARG A 87 11.06 -0.80 17.66
N ARG A 88 9.94 -0.38 18.26
CA ARG A 88 9.28 -1.05 19.39
C ARG A 88 8.48 -2.30 19.01
N GLY A 89 8.30 -2.58 17.72
CA GLY A 89 7.54 -3.74 17.24
C GLY A 89 6.03 -3.70 17.51
N ILE A 90 5.46 -2.50 17.70
CA ILE A 90 4.02 -2.32 18.00
C ILE A 90 3.20 -1.82 16.82
N VAL A 91 3.83 -1.77 15.64
CA VAL A 91 3.19 -1.45 14.37
C VAL A 91 2.84 -2.75 13.64
N VAL A 92 1.60 -2.84 13.15
CA VAL A 92 1.18 -3.89 12.23
C VAL A 92 1.01 -3.26 10.85
N PRO A 93 1.83 -3.65 9.86
CA PRO A 93 1.63 -3.19 8.50
C PRO A 93 0.37 -3.81 7.91
N PHE A 94 -0.40 -2.97 7.22
CA PHE A 94 -1.56 -3.32 6.42
C PHE A 94 -1.19 -3.07 4.96
N VAL A 95 -0.94 -4.14 4.22
CA VAL A 95 -0.47 -4.10 2.84
C VAL A 95 -1.65 -4.15 1.89
N GLY A 96 -1.67 -3.23 0.92
CA GLY A 96 -2.66 -3.24 -0.16
C GLY A 96 -2.06 -3.53 -1.52
N ALA A 97 -2.94 -3.62 -2.53
CA ALA A 97 -2.60 -4.11 -3.86
C ALA A 97 -1.60 -3.22 -4.60
N GLY A 98 -1.45 -1.95 -4.17
CA GLY A 98 -0.48 -1.04 -4.78
C GLY A 98 0.98 -1.48 -4.57
N LEU A 99 1.29 -2.25 -3.52
CA LEU A 99 2.62 -2.85 -3.35
C LEU A 99 2.83 -4.04 -4.29
N SER A 100 1.77 -4.60 -4.88
CA SER A 100 1.84 -5.70 -5.82
C SER A 100 2.10 -5.26 -7.28
N ILE A 101 1.87 -3.99 -7.61
CA ILE A 101 1.97 -3.45 -8.99
C ILE A 101 3.38 -3.63 -9.61
N PRO A 102 4.50 -3.35 -8.91
CA PRO A 102 5.84 -3.51 -9.49
C PRO A 102 6.19 -4.94 -9.90
N MET A 103 5.39 -5.92 -9.50
CA MET A 103 5.56 -7.34 -9.86
C MET A 103 4.76 -7.75 -11.10
N GLY A 104 4.26 -6.77 -11.87
CA GLY A 104 3.55 -7.00 -13.13
C GLY A 104 2.04 -7.17 -12.99
N MET A 105 1.50 -7.10 -11.78
CA MET A 105 0.06 -7.15 -11.54
C MET A 105 -0.60 -5.80 -11.89
N PRO A 106 -1.77 -5.79 -12.55
CA PRO A 106 -2.48 -4.56 -12.84
C PRO A 106 -3.03 -3.93 -11.55
N SER A 107 -3.37 -2.64 -11.61
CA SER A 107 -4.18 -2.06 -10.56
C SER A 107 -5.55 -2.74 -10.50
N TRP A 108 -6.17 -2.78 -9.31
CA TRP A 108 -7.52 -3.34 -9.15
C TRP A 108 -8.54 -2.66 -10.08
N SER A 109 -8.39 -1.35 -10.25
CA SER A 109 -9.22 -0.55 -11.14
C SER A 109 -9.08 -0.97 -12.60
N ASP A 110 -7.86 -1.14 -13.08
CA ASP A 110 -7.61 -1.54 -14.47
C ASP A 110 -8.10 -2.95 -14.74
N PHE A 111 -7.92 -3.85 -13.78
CA PHE A 111 -8.44 -5.22 -13.85
C PHE A 111 -9.98 -5.24 -13.99
N MET A 112 -10.71 -4.55 -13.11
CA MET A 112 -12.17 -4.48 -13.16
C MET A 112 -12.69 -3.86 -14.47
N LEU A 113 -12.05 -2.79 -14.95
CA LEU A 113 -12.43 -2.15 -16.21
C LEU A 113 -12.18 -3.06 -17.43
N ASN A 114 -11.14 -3.90 -17.38
CA ASN A 114 -10.86 -4.90 -18.41
C ASN A 114 -11.94 -5.98 -18.41
N LEU A 115 -12.23 -6.57 -17.24
CA LEU A 115 -13.27 -7.59 -17.09
C LEU A 115 -14.65 -7.10 -17.55
N ALA A 116 -15.03 -5.87 -17.15
CA ALA A 116 -16.30 -5.26 -17.57
C ALA A 116 -16.38 -5.11 -19.10
N ARG A 117 -15.26 -4.75 -19.75
CA ARG A 117 -15.19 -4.67 -21.22
C ARG A 117 -15.36 -6.03 -21.87
N LEU A 118 -14.75 -7.08 -21.30
CA LEU A 118 -14.81 -8.43 -21.84
C LEU A 118 -16.22 -9.02 -21.69
N GLY A 119 -16.85 -8.89 -20.52
CA GLY A 119 -18.16 -9.47 -20.25
C GLY A 119 -19.34 -8.72 -20.85
N GLY A 120 -19.26 -7.39 -20.96
CA GLY A 120 -20.41 -6.56 -21.40
C GLY A 120 -20.06 -5.41 -22.34
N GLY A 121 -18.86 -5.44 -22.94
CA GLY A 121 -18.43 -4.45 -23.93
C GLY A 121 -18.20 -3.04 -23.37
N PRO A 122 -18.09 -2.03 -24.27
CA PRO A 122 -17.82 -0.65 -23.87
C PRO A 122 -18.87 -0.02 -22.94
N LYS A 123 -20.14 -0.48 -23.03
CA LYS A 123 -21.23 0.02 -22.18
C LYS A 123 -21.03 -0.42 -20.72
N ALA A 124 -20.76 -1.71 -20.49
CA ALA A 124 -20.48 -2.23 -19.15
C ALA A 124 -19.23 -1.59 -18.55
N ARG A 125 -18.14 -1.44 -19.33
CA ARG A 125 -16.94 -0.72 -18.88
C ARG A 125 -17.23 0.70 -18.40
N ARG A 126 -18.08 1.45 -19.11
CA ARG A 126 -18.48 2.81 -18.69
C ARG A 126 -19.29 2.79 -17.38
N ALA A 127 -20.23 1.86 -17.25
CA ALA A 127 -21.04 1.72 -16.03
C ALA A 127 -20.16 1.39 -14.81
N VAL A 128 -19.26 0.42 -14.94
CA VAL A 128 -18.29 0.05 -13.88
C VAL A 128 -17.37 1.23 -13.54
N LYS A 129 -16.88 1.96 -14.55
CA LYS A 129 -16.07 3.15 -14.33
C LYS A 129 -16.81 4.20 -13.49
N GLU A 130 -18.08 4.44 -13.78
CA GLU A 130 -18.92 5.37 -13.03
C GLU A 130 -19.12 4.90 -11.58
N GLN A 131 -19.45 3.63 -11.37
CA GLN A 131 -19.56 3.03 -10.04
C GLN A 131 -18.27 3.24 -9.23
N MET A 132 -17.11 3.00 -9.83
CA MET A 132 -15.81 3.21 -9.16
C MET A 132 -15.54 4.68 -8.84
N HIS A 133 -15.92 5.61 -9.73
CA HIS A 133 -15.84 7.05 -9.45
C HIS A 133 -16.70 7.46 -8.25
N LEU A 134 -17.85 6.83 -8.07
CA LEU A 134 -18.74 7.00 -6.92
C LEU A 134 -18.27 6.22 -5.67
N GLY A 135 -17.15 5.49 -5.74
CA GLY A 135 -16.65 4.67 -4.64
C GLY A 135 -17.48 3.41 -4.38
N GLN A 136 -18.24 2.94 -5.38
CA GLN A 136 -19.08 1.74 -5.36
C GLN A 136 -18.32 0.53 -5.91
N TYR A 137 -17.18 0.20 -5.28
CA TYR A 137 -16.29 -0.88 -5.74
C TYR A 137 -16.93 -2.27 -5.57
N GLU A 138 -17.73 -2.46 -4.52
CA GLU A 138 -18.41 -3.73 -4.20
C GLU A 138 -19.53 -4.01 -5.21
N GLU A 139 -20.29 -2.96 -5.55
CA GLU A 139 -21.36 -3.01 -6.53
C GLU A 139 -20.80 -3.19 -7.95
N ALA A 140 -19.65 -2.55 -8.25
CA ALA A 140 -18.93 -2.76 -9.50
C ALA A 140 -18.44 -4.21 -9.65
N ALA A 141 -17.86 -4.79 -8.60
CA ALA A 141 -17.43 -6.19 -8.62
C ALA A 141 -18.61 -7.15 -8.77
N THR A 142 -19.72 -6.89 -8.08
CA THR A 142 -20.97 -7.67 -8.20
C THR A 142 -21.50 -7.64 -9.64
N HIS A 143 -21.51 -6.46 -10.27
CA HIS A 143 -21.93 -6.30 -11.66
C HIS A 143 -21.02 -7.06 -12.63
N ILE A 144 -19.70 -7.01 -12.45
CA ILE A 144 -18.75 -7.78 -13.28
C ILE A 144 -18.98 -9.28 -13.13
N LEU A 145 -19.20 -9.75 -11.90
CA LEU A 145 -19.46 -11.17 -11.62
C LEU A 145 -20.75 -11.64 -12.30
N GLN A 146 -21.81 -10.81 -12.30
CA GLN A 146 -23.05 -11.10 -13.02
C GLN A 146 -22.89 -11.15 -14.54
N LEU A 147 -21.97 -10.34 -15.10
CA LEU A 147 -21.70 -10.32 -16.54
C LEU A 147 -20.91 -11.54 -17.03
N LEU A 148 -19.92 -11.99 -16.25
CA LEU A 148 -19.02 -13.07 -16.65
C LEU A 148 -19.46 -14.44 -16.13
N GLY A 149 -20.17 -14.48 -15.00
CA GLY A 149 -20.38 -15.69 -14.22
C GLY A 149 -19.16 -16.04 -13.35
N ASP A 150 -19.39 -16.85 -12.32
CA ASP A 150 -18.37 -17.17 -11.31
C ASP A 150 -17.14 -17.86 -11.90
N SER A 151 -17.33 -18.83 -12.80
CA SER A 151 -16.24 -19.64 -13.36
C SER A 151 -15.29 -18.79 -14.20
N GLU A 152 -15.82 -18.05 -15.16
CA GLU A 152 -15.05 -17.16 -16.05
C GLU A 152 -14.33 -16.07 -15.25
N PHE A 153 -15.02 -15.49 -14.25
CA PHE A 153 -14.39 -14.52 -13.36
C PHE A 153 -13.21 -15.15 -12.60
N GLN A 154 -13.41 -16.32 -11.99
CA GLN A 154 -12.36 -17.01 -11.22
C GLN A 154 -11.15 -17.38 -12.07
N GLU A 155 -11.36 -17.88 -13.29
CA GLU A 155 -10.28 -18.21 -14.21
C GLU A 155 -9.43 -16.98 -14.54
N ARG A 156 -10.07 -15.89 -14.97
CA ARG A 156 -9.38 -14.63 -15.30
C ARG A 156 -8.70 -14.01 -14.10
N TYR A 157 -9.33 -14.12 -12.94
CA TYR A 157 -8.80 -13.63 -11.68
C TYR A 157 -7.51 -14.35 -11.29
N ARG A 158 -7.49 -15.69 -11.36
CA ARG A 158 -6.26 -16.49 -11.13
C ARG A 158 -5.19 -16.21 -12.18
N ALA A 159 -5.56 -16.13 -13.46
CA ALA A 159 -4.61 -15.86 -14.53
C ALA A 159 -3.82 -14.55 -14.36
N VAL A 160 -4.41 -13.57 -13.66
CA VAL A 160 -3.79 -12.26 -13.43
C VAL A 160 -3.05 -12.17 -12.09
N PHE A 161 -3.59 -12.77 -11.02
CA PHE A 161 -3.09 -12.56 -9.65
C PHE A 161 -2.42 -13.79 -9.00
N ASP A 162 -2.56 -14.99 -9.57
CA ASP A 162 -1.83 -16.19 -9.16
C ASP A 162 -0.53 -16.36 -9.97
N ILE A 163 0.24 -15.28 -10.08
CA ILE A 163 1.52 -15.27 -10.78
C ILE A 163 2.67 -15.31 -9.77
N GLU A 164 3.66 -16.15 -10.05
CA GLU A 164 4.91 -16.14 -9.30
C GLU A 164 5.85 -15.08 -9.88
N ALA A 165 6.06 -14.00 -9.14
CA ALA A 165 7.00 -12.95 -9.48
C ALA A 165 8.01 -12.73 -8.34
N PRO A 166 9.29 -12.45 -8.63
CA PRO A 166 10.21 -12.00 -7.62
C PRO A 166 9.69 -10.72 -6.95
N ALA A 167 9.80 -10.64 -5.62
CA ALA A 167 9.44 -9.43 -4.90
C ALA A 167 10.12 -8.20 -5.52
N ALA A 168 9.38 -7.13 -5.73
CA ALA A 168 9.86 -5.92 -6.39
C ALA A 168 9.39 -4.64 -5.67
N GLY A 169 10.08 -3.53 -5.94
CA GLY A 169 9.77 -2.22 -5.35
C GLY A 169 9.78 -2.21 -3.82
N ALA A 170 8.92 -1.36 -3.25
CA ALA A 170 8.84 -1.15 -1.80
C ALA A 170 8.44 -2.39 -0.99
N LEU A 171 7.84 -3.41 -1.63
CA LEU A 171 7.51 -4.66 -0.94
C LEU A 171 8.77 -5.33 -0.37
N LYS A 172 9.93 -5.24 -1.05
CA LYS A 172 11.21 -5.78 -0.56
C LYS A 172 11.66 -5.22 0.78
N LEU A 173 11.18 -4.03 1.15
CA LEU A 173 11.53 -3.36 2.40
C LEU A 173 10.65 -3.80 3.58
N LEU A 174 9.54 -4.50 3.31
CA LEU A 174 8.59 -4.93 4.34
C LEU A 174 9.26 -5.75 5.48
N PRO A 175 10.20 -6.69 5.23
CA PRO A 175 10.87 -7.44 6.29
C PRO A 175 11.72 -6.56 7.22
N GLN A 176 12.10 -5.35 6.79
CA GLN A 176 12.89 -4.44 7.62
C GLN A 176 12.06 -3.72 8.70
N ILE A 177 10.74 -3.63 8.49
CA ILE A 177 9.81 -2.92 9.38
C ILE A 177 8.83 -3.84 10.12
N VAL A 178 8.71 -5.10 9.69
CA VAL A 178 7.85 -6.11 10.33
C VAL A 178 8.56 -6.73 11.53
N ARG A 179 7.87 -6.73 12.68
CA ARG A 179 8.32 -7.39 13.93
C ARG A 179 7.25 -8.31 14.54
N GLY A 180 6.23 -8.65 13.76
CA GLY A 180 5.08 -9.43 14.21
C GLY A 180 4.04 -9.58 13.09
N PRO A 181 2.74 -9.49 13.39
CA PRO A 181 1.72 -9.79 12.40
C PRO A 181 1.66 -8.77 11.26
N ILE A 182 1.27 -9.25 10.09
CA ILE A 182 1.01 -8.47 8.87
C ILE A 182 -0.46 -8.65 8.49
N MET A 183 -1.11 -7.59 8.03
CA MET A 183 -2.46 -7.66 7.47
C MET A 183 -2.43 -7.32 5.99
N THR A 184 -3.30 -7.93 5.21
CA THR A 184 -3.45 -7.61 3.79
C THR A 184 -4.90 -7.82 3.34
N THR A 185 -5.31 -7.05 2.35
CA THR A 185 -6.52 -7.31 1.54
C THR A 185 -6.17 -7.93 0.19
N ASN A 186 -4.89 -8.19 -0.05
CA ASN A 186 -4.43 -8.79 -1.29
C ASN A 186 -4.65 -10.30 -1.23
N PHE A 187 -4.93 -10.85 -2.41
CA PHE A 187 -5.19 -12.27 -2.58
C PHE A 187 -3.97 -13.03 -3.11
N ASP A 188 -3.04 -12.31 -3.73
CA ASP A 188 -1.76 -12.83 -4.22
C ASP A 188 -0.88 -13.39 -3.10
N HIS A 189 0.15 -14.16 -3.46
CA HIS A 189 1.10 -14.78 -2.53
C HIS A 189 2.42 -14.00 -2.39
N ASN A 190 2.47 -12.72 -2.77
CA ASN A 190 3.76 -12.00 -2.80
C ASN A 190 4.37 -11.78 -1.42
N ILE A 191 3.53 -11.58 -0.39
CA ILE A 191 4.03 -11.43 0.99
C ILE A 191 4.55 -12.78 1.49
N GLU A 192 3.80 -13.85 1.25
CA GLU A 192 4.17 -15.22 1.58
C GLU A 192 5.49 -15.59 0.91
N ASN A 193 5.64 -15.29 -0.38
CA ASN A 193 6.87 -15.53 -1.15
C ASN A 193 8.06 -14.70 -0.67
N LEU A 194 7.81 -13.48 -0.17
CA LEU A 194 8.85 -12.63 0.39
C LEU A 194 9.37 -13.16 1.73
N PHE A 195 8.47 -13.61 2.60
CA PHE A 195 8.84 -14.10 3.93
C PHE A 195 9.21 -15.59 3.94
N LYS A 196 8.78 -16.39 2.95
CA LYS A 196 8.97 -17.85 2.82
C LYS A 196 8.74 -18.61 4.12
N HIS A 197 9.82 -18.81 4.90
CA HIS A 197 9.83 -19.55 6.17
C HIS A 197 9.76 -18.65 7.41
N GLY A 198 9.72 -17.33 7.21
CA GLY A 198 9.64 -16.33 8.27
C GLY A 198 8.24 -16.10 8.81
N LEU A 199 7.21 -16.64 8.14
CA LEU A 199 5.83 -16.65 8.65
C LEU A 199 5.55 -17.97 9.36
N SER A 200 4.98 -17.89 10.55
CA SER A 200 4.55 -19.04 11.34
C SER A 200 3.18 -19.57 10.91
N MET A 201 2.32 -18.72 10.35
CA MET A 201 0.99 -19.09 9.87
C MET A 201 0.44 -18.04 8.88
N VAL A 202 -0.44 -18.48 7.97
CA VAL A 202 -1.29 -17.62 7.15
C VAL A 202 -2.76 -17.90 7.52
N TYR A 203 -3.49 -16.85 7.87
CA TYR A 203 -4.89 -16.89 8.25
C TYR A 203 -5.76 -16.17 7.23
N HIS A 204 -6.98 -16.64 7.05
CA HIS A 204 -7.96 -16.06 6.14
C HIS A 204 -9.14 -15.49 6.92
N GLY A 205 -9.95 -14.63 6.28
CA GLY A 205 -10.95 -13.79 6.96
C GLY A 205 -11.85 -14.44 8.02
N SER A 206 -12.13 -15.75 7.94
CA SER A 206 -12.91 -16.52 8.92
C SER A 206 -12.18 -16.84 10.23
N ASP A 207 -10.85 -16.82 10.26
CA ASP A 207 -10.02 -17.38 11.33
C ASP A 207 -9.77 -16.36 12.47
N CYS A 208 -10.85 -15.73 12.94
CA CYS A 208 -10.77 -14.54 13.81
C CYS A 208 -10.26 -14.81 15.24
N ASP A 209 -10.45 -16.00 15.81
CA ASP A 209 -9.99 -16.26 17.19
C ASP A 209 -8.46 -16.38 17.26
N ASP A 210 -7.85 -16.88 16.19
CA ASP A 210 -6.40 -16.94 16.03
C ASP A 210 -5.79 -15.55 15.84
N PHE A 211 -6.54 -14.66 15.19
CA PHE A 211 -6.17 -13.27 14.99
C PHE A 211 -5.87 -12.54 16.29
N ARG A 212 -6.77 -12.64 17.29
CA ARG A 212 -6.58 -11.96 18.58
C ARG A 212 -5.38 -12.52 19.34
N ARG A 213 -5.14 -13.83 19.26
CA ARG A 213 -4.01 -14.49 19.93
C ARG A 213 -2.68 -14.03 19.33
N ALA A 214 -2.54 -14.11 18.01
CA ALA A 214 -1.33 -13.70 17.33
C ALA A 214 -1.04 -12.19 17.46
N LEU A 215 -2.07 -11.34 17.54
CA LEU A 215 -1.90 -9.93 17.90
C LEU A 215 -1.32 -9.72 19.31
N ALA A 216 -1.59 -10.61 20.25
CA ALA A 216 -1.08 -10.50 21.62
C ALA A 216 0.36 -11.01 21.74
N SER A 217 0.69 -12.13 21.09
CA SER A 217 2.03 -12.74 21.09
C SER A 217 3.04 -12.04 20.18
N SER A 218 2.58 -11.20 19.23
CA SER A 218 3.42 -10.63 18.17
C SER A 218 4.01 -11.68 17.23
N ASP A 219 3.32 -12.80 17.04
CA ASP A 219 3.80 -13.85 16.14
C ASP A 219 3.89 -13.32 14.70
N PRO A 220 4.92 -13.72 13.93
CA PRO A 220 5.05 -13.35 12.53
C PRO A 220 4.03 -14.15 11.73
N VAL A 221 2.81 -13.65 11.65
CA VAL A 221 1.71 -14.28 10.90
C VAL A 221 1.18 -13.32 9.85
N LEU A 222 0.60 -13.86 8.79
CA LEU A 222 -0.06 -13.07 7.76
C LEU A 222 -1.58 -13.25 7.85
N PHE A 223 -2.30 -12.15 7.88
CA PHE A 223 -3.76 -12.11 7.85
C PHE A 223 -4.26 -11.61 6.50
N LYS A 224 -4.81 -12.51 5.69
CA LYS A 224 -5.45 -12.16 4.42
C LYS A 224 -6.93 -11.97 4.66
N LEU A 225 -7.31 -10.72 4.92
CA LEU A 225 -8.68 -10.39 5.30
C LEU A 225 -9.67 -10.77 4.20
N HIS A 226 -9.32 -10.51 2.95
CA HIS A 226 -10.22 -10.79 1.82
C HIS A 226 -10.06 -12.20 1.26
N GLY A 227 -9.26 -13.04 1.89
CA GLY A 227 -9.07 -14.43 1.49
C GLY A 227 -7.88 -14.65 0.58
N ASP A 228 -7.91 -15.77 -0.14
CA ASP A 228 -6.80 -16.27 -0.94
C ASP A 228 -7.24 -16.60 -2.37
N ILE A 229 -6.36 -16.30 -3.33
CA ILE A 229 -6.59 -16.57 -4.76
C ILE A 229 -6.86 -18.06 -5.06
N LYS A 230 -6.30 -18.97 -4.25
CA LYS A 230 -6.50 -20.43 -4.38
C LYS A 230 -7.74 -20.92 -3.64
N ILE A 231 -8.30 -20.15 -2.70
CA ILE A 231 -9.43 -20.55 -1.84
C ILE A 231 -10.65 -19.68 -2.14
N ALA A 232 -11.38 -20.00 -3.20
CA ALA A 232 -12.52 -19.19 -3.69
C ALA A 232 -13.57 -18.88 -2.60
N ARG A 233 -13.86 -19.84 -1.70
CA ARG A 233 -14.82 -19.67 -0.59
C ARG A 233 -14.40 -18.63 0.47
N SER A 234 -13.12 -18.24 0.50
CA SER A 234 -12.59 -17.26 1.45
C SER A 234 -12.68 -15.82 0.94
N ARG A 235 -13.09 -15.65 -0.33
CA ARG A 235 -13.09 -14.37 -1.05
C ARG A 235 -14.04 -13.37 -0.41
N VAL A 236 -13.58 -12.13 -0.27
CA VAL A 236 -14.42 -10.97 0.06
C VAL A 236 -14.26 -9.90 -1.02
N LEU A 237 -15.24 -9.82 -1.92
CA LEU A 237 -15.18 -8.95 -3.09
C LEU A 237 -16.52 -8.33 -3.48
N THR A 238 -17.59 -9.10 -3.53
CA THR A 238 -18.94 -8.62 -3.90
C THR A 238 -19.65 -7.97 -2.72
N THR A 239 -20.74 -7.24 -2.98
CA THR A 239 -21.54 -6.61 -1.91
C THR A 239 -21.99 -7.62 -0.86
N SER A 240 -22.52 -8.78 -1.28
CA SER A 240 -22.96 -9.83 -0.35
C SER A 240 -21.81 -10.39 0.48
N GLU A 241 -20.64 -10.63 -0.13
CA GLU A 241 -19.47 -11.13 0.59
C GLU A 241 -18.94 -10.11 1.61
N TYR A 242 -18.96 -8.82 1.26
CA TYR A 242 -18.62 -7.76 2.20
C TYR A 242 -19.62 -7.67 3.34
N ASP A 243 -20.92 -7.74 3.06
CA ASP A 243 -21.96 -7.71 4.09
C ASP A 243 -21.82 -8.90 5.05
N ASP A 244 -21.47 -10.10 4.54
CA ASP A 244 -21.24 -11.27 5.37
C ASP A 244 -19.99 -11.16 6.25
N ALA A 245 -18.94 -10.52 5.73
CA ALA A 245 -17.65 -10.43 6.41
C ALA A 245 -17.52 -9.23 7.36
N TYR A 246 -18.24 -8.13 7.11
CA TYR A 246 -18.16 -6.87 7.85
C TYR A 246 -19.49 -6.37 8.44
N GLY A 247 -20.63 -6.88 7.96
CA GLY A 247 -21.94 -6.29 8.17
C GLY A 247 -22.31 -5.29 7.07
N VAL A 248 -23.57 -4.88 7.06
CA VAL A 248 -24.13 -3.99 6.03
C VAL A 248 -23.35 -2.67 5.98
N ARG A 249 -23.10 -2.13 4.78
CA ARG A 249 -22.32 -0.90 4.54
C ARG A 249 -22.57 0.26 5.53
N THR A 250 -23.82 0.47 5.96
CA THR A 250 -24.21 1.52 6.91
C THR A 250 -23.90 1.20 8.37
N GLN A 251 -23.83 -0.08 8.75
CA GLN A 251 -23.65 -0.54 10.12
C GLN A 251 -22.66 -1.72 10.20
N LEU A 252 -21.48 -1.46 10.77
CA LEU A 252 -20.51 -2.52 11.02
C LEU A 252 -21.06 -3.49 12.06
N ASP A 253 -21.04 -4.77 11.72
CA ASP A 253 -21.45 -5.84 12.62
C ASP A 253 -20.20 -6.47 13.22
N HIS A 254 -19.89 -6.09 14.46
CA HIS A 254 -18.73 -6.61 15.19
C HIS A 254 -18.83 -8.09 15.56
N SER A 255 -19.98 -8.74 15.29
CA SER A 255 -20.09 -10.20 15.36
C SER A 255 -19.45 -10.88 14.14
N ARG A 256 -19.29 -10.19 13.00
CA ARG A 256 -18.65 -10.75 11.81
C ARG A 256 -17.14 -10.91 11.99
N PRO A 257 -16.53 -11.96 11.41
CA PRO A 257 -15.19 -12.38 11.77
C PRO A 257 -14.13 -11.31 11.45
N ILE A 258 -14.15 -10.72 10.26
CA ILE A 258 -13.18 -9.67 9.90
C ILE A 258 -13.41 -8.40 10.73
N ALA A 259 -14.67 -7.97 10.89
CA ALA A 259 -15.00 -6.81 11.70
C ALA A 259 -14.55 -6.99 13.17
N ARG A 260 -14.65 -8.19 13.72
CA ARG A 260 -14.17 -8.49 15.08
C ARG A 260 -12.65 -8.46 15.17
N GLY A 261 -11.96 -9.05 14.20
CA GLY A 261 -10.50 -9.05 14.11
C GLY A 261 -9.97 -7.61 14.04
N LEU A 262 -10.42 -6.83 13.08
CA LEU A 262 -10.01 -5.43 12.96
C LEU A 262 -10.24 -4.65 14.27
N ARG A 263 -11.37 -4.85 14.96
CA ARG A 263 -11.60 -4.21 16.27
C ARG A 263 -10.47 -4.48 17.25
N ALA A 264 -10.05 -5.74 17.36
CA ALA A 264 -8.95 -6.15 18.22
C ALA A 264 -7.62 -5.51 17.78
N ALA A 265 -7.33 -5.47 16.47
CA ALA A 265 -6.13 -4.87 15.91
C ALA A 265 -6.01 -3.38 16.27
N PHE A 266 -7.05 -2.61 15.96
CA PHE A 266 -7.07 -1.18 16.21
C PHE A 266 -7.09 -0.84 17.70
N SER A 267 -7.63 -1.72 18.56
CA SER A 267 -7.62 -1.52 20.01
C SER A 267 -6.24 -1.79 20.62
N THR A 268 -5.45 -2.69 20.04
CA THR A 268 -4.21 -3.20 20.65
C THR A 268 -2.94 -2.71 19.99
N ARG A 269 -2.95 -2.37 18.69
CA ARG A 269 -1.77 -2.02 17.89
C ARG A 269 -1.95 -0.70 17.14
N SER A 270 -0.84 -0.14 16.65
CA SER A 270 -0.86 0.91 15.63
C SER A 270 -0.80 0.26 14.25
N LEU A 271 -1.60 0.73 13.29
CA LEU A 271 -1.61 0.16 11.94
C LEU A 271 -0.86 1.07 10.96
N LEU A 272 -0.07 0.47 10.08
CA LEU A 272 0.62 1.17 8.99
C LEU A 272 0.09 0.67 7.63
N PHE A 273 -0.80 1.42 7.01
CA PHE A 273 -1.33 1.18 5.69
C PHE A 273 -0.31 1.52 4.60
N LEU A 274 0.07 0.52 3.82
CA LEU A 274 1.05 0.61 2.73
C LEU A 274 0.37 0.31 1.40
N ALA A 275 0.26 1.33 0.55
CA ALA A 275 -0.33 1.24 -0.78
C ALA A 275 -1.73 0.57 -0.81
N ALA A 276 -2.48 0.73 0.28
CA ALA A 276 -3.89 0.40 0.35
C ALA A 276 -4.71 1.45 -0.41
N ALA A 277 -5.66 0.98 -1.21
CA ALA A 277 -6.53 1.84 -2.01
C ALA A 277 -7.36 2.78 -1.10
N SER A 278 -7.56 4.01 -1.59
CA SER A 278 -8.48 5.09 -1.17
C SER A 278 -9.23 4.97 0.18
N ALA A 279 -9.40 6.12 0.85
CA ALA A 279 -10.22 6.29 2.06
C ALA A 279 -11.71 5.89 1.93
N THR A 280 -12.17 5.42 0.77
CA THR A 280 -13.53 4.95 0.47
C THR A 280 -13.72 3.43 0.57
N THR A 281 -12.64 2.64 0.61
CA THR A 281 -12.70 1.17 0.71
C THR A 281 -13.24 0.73 2.08
N ALA A 282 -13.96 -0.39 2.18
CA ALA A 282 -14.66 -0.79 3.41
C ALA A 282 -13.76 -0.89 4.65
N HIS A 283 -12.51 -1.34 4.52
CA HIS A 283 -11.54 -1.36 5.62
C HIS A 283 -11.08 0.05 6.06
N CYS A 284 -11.04 1.03 5.14
CA CYS A 284 -10.84 2.45 5.48
C CYS A 284 -12.11 3.06 6.10
N ARG A 285 -13.31 2.61 5.71
CA ARG A 285 -14.55 2.99 6.42
C ARG A 285 -14.56 2.43 7.85
N TYR A 286 -14.00 1.22 8.03
CA TYR A 286 -13.81 0.60 9.34
C TYR A 286 -12.87 1.43 10.22
N SER A 287 -11.70 1.85 9.70
CA SER A 287 -10.75 2.68 10.46
C SER A 287 -11.34 4.02 10.89
N LYS A 288 -12.26 4.59 10.10
CA LYS A 288 -12.95 5.87 10.40
C LYS A 288 -13.98 5.79 11.53
N ARG A 289 -14.46 4.60 11.88
CA ARG A 289 -15.55 4.39 12.87
C ARG A 289 -15.03 3.90 14.23
N LEU A 290 -13.73 3.81 14.44
CA LEU A 290 -13.14 3.31 15.67
C LEU A 290 -12.83 4.42 16.68
N PRO A 291 -12.99 4.17 17.99
CA PRO A 291 -12.65 5.14 19.04
C PRO A 291 -11.16 5.50 19.02
N SER A 292 -10.90 6.80 19.05
CA SER A 292 -9.61 7.48 18.98
C SER A 292 -8.71 7.18 20.17
N ARG A 293 -7.84 6.15 20.08
CA ARG A 293 -6.66 6.03 20.97
C ARG A 293 -5.37 5.54 20.28
N LYS A 294 -5.42 5.04 19.04
CA LYS A 294 -4.23 4.52 18.33
C LYS A 294 -4.20 4.91 16.85
N THR A 295 -2.98 5.07 16.35
CA THR A 295 -2.66 5.72 15.09
C THR A 295 -2.76 4.73 13.92
N ALA A 296 -3.64 5.03 12.96
CA ALA A 296 -3.56 4.48 11.60
C ALA A 296 -2.70 5.42 10.75
N LEU A 297 -1.66 4.91 10.10
CA LEU A 297 -0.73 5.65 9.24
C LEU A 297 -0.92 5.23 7.79
N PHE A 298 -1.24 6.15 6.88
CA PHE A 298 -1.42 5.82 5.46
C PHE A 298 -0.24 6.30 4.63
N CYS A 299 0.30 5.44 3.77
CA CYS A 299 1.27 5.73 2.72
C CYS A 299 0.66 5.36 1.35
N HIS A 300 0.48 6.34 0.45
CA HIS A 300 -0.16 6.15 -0.86
C HIS A 300 0.88 6.26 -1.99
N SER A 301 0.78 5.42 -3.02
CA SER A 301 1.80 5.34 -4.09
C SER A 301 1.83 6.57 -5.03
N THR A 302 0.81 7.41 -5.00
CA THR A 302 0.74 8.67 -5.77
C THR A 302 0.92 9.93 -4.92
N MET A 303 1.00 9.81 -3.59
CA MET A 303 1.16 10.95 -2.69
C MET A 303 1.88 10.55 -1.39
N PRO A 304 3.03 11.17 -1.07
CA PRO A 304 3.76 10.88 0.15
C PRO A 304 3.10 11.62 1.32
N TYR A 305 2.02 11.04 1.85
CA TYR A 305 1.47 11.41 3.15
C TYR A 305 1.81 10.32 4.15
N TRP A 306 1.94 10.71 5.43
CA TRP A 306 1.91 9.82 6.58
C TRP A 306 0.71 10.26 7.41
N ASN A 307 -0.48 9.82 7.02
CA ASN A 307 -1.69 10.31 7.67
C ASN A 307 -1.90 9.58 9.00
N THR A 308 -1.74 10.25 10.14
CA THR A 308 -2.24 9.78 11.44
C THR A 308 -3.71 10.16 11.56
N TYR A 309 -4.66 9.25 11.37
CA TYR A 309 -6.08 9.60 11.60
C TYR A 309 -6.39 9.66 13.11
N PRO A 310 -6.99 10.77 13.56
CA PRO A 310 -8.20 10.77 14.38
C PRO A 310 -9.33 11.43 13.58
N MET A 311 -10.52 10.83 13.49
CA MET A 311 -11.70 11.56 12.99
C MET A 311 -12.35 12.31 14.17
N PRO A 312 -13.09 13.42 13.97
CA PRO A 312 -12.77 14.75 13.39
C PRO A 312 -12.70 15.86 14.50
N THR A 313 -11.79 16.85 14.48
CA THR A 313 -11.93 18.23 13.93
C THR A 313 -10.62 18.78 13.33
N ASP A 314 -9.54 18.00 13.39
CA ASP A 314 -8.17 18.46 13.11
C ASP A 314 -7.66 17.91 11.76
N ALA A 315 -8.30 18.35 10.67
CA ALA A 315 -8.00 17.90 9.31
C ALA A 315 -6.59 18.30 8.83
N ILE A 316 -5.90 17.36 8.17
CA ILE A 316 -4.59 17.53 7.53
C ILE A 316 -4.82 17.86 6.04
N TRP A 317 -4.25 18.96 5.57
CA TRP A 317 -4.45 19.51 4.24
C TRP A 317 -3.28 19.24 3.30
N SER A 318 -3.60 18.88 2.05
CA SER A 318 -2.75 19.10 0.89
C SER A 318 -3.55 18.87 -0.40
N THR A 319 -3.34 19.74 -1.39
CA THR A 319 -3.98 19.71 -2.71
C THR A 319 -2.96 19.44 -3.81
N HIS A 320 -3.30 18.59 -4.77
CA HIS A 320 -3.23 18.98 -6.18
C HIS A 320 -4.42 18.38 -6.97
N ARG A 321 -4.94 19.22 -7.87
CA ARG A 321 -6.27 19.25 -8.50
C ARG A 321 -6.69 17.99 -9.28
N SER A 322 -7.96 17.64 -9.15
CA SER A 322 -8.88 17.56 -10.31
C SER A 322 -10.29 17.97 -9.85
N PHE A 323 -10.65 19.24 -10.00
CA PHE A 323 -12.04 19.65 -9.97
C PHE A 323 -12.61 19.45 -11.38
N PRO A 324 -13.77 18.78 -11.56
CA PRO A 324 -14.55 18.95 -12.77
C PRO A 324 -15.14 20.36 -12.80
N TYR A 325 -15.16 20.95 -13.99
CA TYR A 325 -15.71 22.27 -14.27
C TYR A 325 -17.07 22.53 -13.61
N GLY A 326 -17.20 23.71 -13.02
CA GLY A 326 -18.46 24.22 -12.48
C GLY A 326 -18.33 25.70 -12.11
N THR A 327 -18.39 26.57 -13.11
CA THR A 327 -18.51 28.02 -12.93
C THR A 327 -19.76 28.36 -12.12
N ARG A 328 -19.59 28.90 -10.91
CA ARG A 328 -20.57 29.82 -10.32
C ARG A 328 -19.88 31.15 -10.06
N LYS A 329 -20.20 32.13 -10.91
CA LYS A 329 -19.98 33.55 -10.63
C LYS A 329 -20.75 33.89 -9.35
N VAL A 330 -20.06 34.39 -8.35
CA VAL A 330 -20.69 35.14 -7.26
C VAL A 330 -20.61 36.60 -7.67
N ASN A 331 -21.75 37.18 -8.01
CA ASN A 331 -21.89 38.63 -8.21
C ASN A 331 -21.66 39.31 -6.86
N MET A 332 -20.69 40.22 -6.80
CA MET A 332 -20.67 41.26 -5.79
C MET A 332 -21.61 42.37 -6.25
N THR A 333 -22.65 42.65 -5.48
CA THR A 333 -23.25 43.97 -5.43
C THR A 333 -23.12 44.49 -4.00
N SER A 334 -22.68 45.74 -3.95
CA SER A 334 -22.55 46.67 -2.82
C SER A 334 -23.50 46.49 -1.66
#